data_AF-B9R7C4-F1
#
_entry.id   AF-B9R7C4-F1
#
_cell.length_a   1.000
_cell.length_b   1.000
_cell.length_c   1.000
_cell.angle_alpha   90.00
_cell.angle_beta   90.00
_cell.angle_gamma   90.00
#
_symmetry.space_group_name_H-M   'P 1'
#
loop_
_entity.id
_entity.type
_entity.pdbx_description
1 polymer ?
#
loop_
_entity_poly.entity_id
_entity_poly.type
_entity_poly.pdbx_seq_one_letter_code
_entity_poly.pdbx_strand_id
1 'polypeptide(L)'
;MATELKSQSILDLLSGYLETDEGKQLQKKINLVYQFHLAPKKIGVDEVIITVNLKKGEVTKGPYEGGKPDATFSLKDEDFVKLAEGKLNPQIAFMRGALKIKGSLSAAQKFTPDIFPKPSKL
;
A
#
# COMPACT_ATOMS: atom_id res chain seq x y z
N MET A 1 9.36 -21.75 -0.38
CA MET A 1 9.99 -20.62 0.34
C MET A 1 9.09 -19.42 0.13
N ALA A 2 8.49 -18.87 1.19
CA ALA A 2 7.71 -17.65 1.06
C ALA A 2 8.69 -16.50 0.80
N THR A 3 8.51 -15.75 -0.29
CA THR A 3 9.29 -14.53 -0.53
C THR A 3 8.97 -13.54 0.59
N GLU A 4 9.95 -13.30 1.45
CA GLU A 4 9.87 -12.27 2.49
C GLU A 4 10.09 -10.90 1.84
N LEU A 5 9.12 -10.01 2.02
CA LEU A 5 9.18 -8.64 1.53
C LEU A 5 9.97 -7.79 2.53
N LYS A 6 10.82 -6.88 2.06
CA LYS A 6 11.46 -5.87 2.92
C LYS A 6 10.41 -4.95 3.55
N SER A 7 9.29 -4.78 2.87
CA SER A 7 8.15 -4.02 3.36
C SER A 7 7.28 -4.74 4.40
N GLN A 8 7.59 -5.99 4.76
CA GLN A 8 6.76 -6.78 5.70
C GLN A 8 6.51 -6.03 7.02
N SER A 9 7.57 -5.48 7.64
CA SER A 9 7.42 -4.70 8.88
C SER A 9 6.55 -3.46 8.72
N ILE A 10 6.57 -2.81 7.56
CA ILE A 10 5.71 -1.64 7.28
C ILE A 10 4.25 -2.06 7.17
N LEU A 11 3.99 -3.23 6.57
CA LEU A 11 2.64 -3.78 6.45
C LEU A 11 2.08 -4.19 7.81
N ASP A 12 2.91 -4.79 8.66
CA ASP A 12 2.53 -5.17 10.03
C ASP A 12 2.24 -3.93 10.88
N LEU A 13 3.08 -2.90 10.77
CA LEU A 13 2.86 -1.59 11.42
C LEU A 13 1.58 -0.92 10.91
N LEU A 14 1.31 -0.96 9.61
CA LEU A 14 0.06 -0.44 9.05
C LEU A 14 -1.14 -1.20 9.61
N SER A 15 -1.08 -2.53 9.68
CA SER A 15 -2.15 -3.34 10.26
C SER A 15 -2.45 -2.92 11.71
N GLY A 16 -1.43 -2.85 12.57
CA GLY A 16 -1.61 -2.41 13.95
C GLY A 16 -2.07 -0.95 14.06
N TYR A 17 -1.60 -0.07 13.18
CA TYR A 17 -2.05 1.32 13.14
C TYR A 17 -3.55 1.43 12.80
N LEU A 18 -4.06 0.60 11.88
CA LEU A 18 -5.48 0.61 11.52
C LEU A 18 -6.40 0.24 12.69
N GLU A 19 -5.91 -0.51 13.69
CA GLU A 19 -6.68 -0.90 14.88
C GLU A 19 -6.83 0.25 15.89
N THR A 20 -5.97 1.27 15.83
CA THR A 20 -6.01 2.47 16.68
C THR A 20 -7.19 3.39 16.36
N ASP A 21 -7.52 4.32 17.27
CA ASP A 21 -8.55 5.34 17.00
C ASP A 21 -8.19 6.26 15.83
N GLU A 22 -6.91 6.62 15.69
CA GLU A 22 -6.40 7.39 14.55
C GLU A 22 -6.57 6.59 13.24
N GLY A 23 -6.24 5.31 13.27
CA GLY A 23 -6.45 4.39 12.14
C GLY A 23 -7.92 4.25 11.76
N LYS A 24 -8.83 4.14 12.72
CA LYS A 24 -10.29 4.10 12.47
C LYS A 24 -10.82 5.41 11.89
N GLN A 25 -10.27 6.55 12.29
CA GLN A 25 -10.62 7.84 11.67
C GLN A 25 -10.17 7.90 10.21
N LEU A 26 -8.96 7.41 9.93
CA LEU A 26 -8.44 7.29 8.57
C LEU A 26 -9.30 6.37 7.70
N GLN A 27 -9.69 5.21 8.22
CA GLN A 27 -10.61 4.29 7.57
C GLN A 27 -11.91 4.97 7.14
N LYS A 28 -12.56 5.72 8.06
CA LYS A 28 -13.80 6.46 7.77
C LYS A 28 -13.59 7.56 6.72
N LYS A 29 -12.44 8.24 6.74
CA LYS A 29 -12.12 9.33 5.80
C LYS A 29 -11.87 8.82 4.38
N ILE A 30 -11.17 7.69 4.24
CA ILE A 30 -10.79 7.16 2.94
C ILE A 30 -11.85 6.19 2.42
N ASN A 31 -12.21 5.17 3.21
CA ASN A 31 -13.25 4.17 2.93
C ASN A 31 -13.11 3.47 1.56
N LEU A 32 -11.88 3.04 1.23
CA LEU A 32 -11.53 2.39 -0.04
C LEU A 32 -10.72 1.11 0.19
N VAL A 33 -10.66 0.27 -0.83
CA VAL A 33 -9.85 -0.94 -0.88
C VAL A 33 -8.72 -0.75 -1.88
N TYR A 34 -7.50 -0.95 -1.43
CA TYR A 34 -6.30 -0.86 -2.25
C TYR A 34 -5.63 -2.22 -2.36
N GLN A 35 -4.99 -2.45 -3.50
CA GLN A 35 -4.17 -3.64 -3.73
C GLN A 35 -2.76 -3.23 -4.14
N PHE A 36 -1.75 -3.80 -3.51
CA PHE A 36 -0.34 -3.58 -3.81
C PHE A 36 0.23 -4.85 -4.42
N HIS A 37 0.84 -4.69 -5.58
CA HIS A 37 1.60 -5.71 -6.27
C HIS A 37 3.07 -5.35 -6.05
N LEU A 38 3.69 -6.04 -5.08
CA LEU A 38 5.05 -5.76 -4.65
C LEU A 38 6.00 -6.74 -5.32
N ALA A 39 6.78 -6.21 -6.26
CA ALA A 39 7.76 -6.99 -6.97
C ALA A 39 9.10 -7.02 -6.22
N PRO A 40 9.68 -8.20 -5.94
CA PRO A 40 10.98 -8.29 -5.27
C PRO A 40 12.12 -7.62 -6.06
N LYS A 41 12.05 -7.66 -7.39
CA LYS A 41 13.08 -7.09 -8.29
C LYS A 41 12.50 -6.31 -9.47
N LYS A 42 11.51 -6.86 -10.17
CA LYS A 42 10.97 -6.30 -11.41
C LYS A 42 9.44 -6.38 -11.42
N ILE A 43 8.79 -5.23 -11.62
CA ILE A 43 7.32 -5.13 -11.72
C ILE A 43 6.81 -6.14 -12.77
N GLY A 44 5.81 -6.93 -12.38
CA GLY A 44 5.21 -8.01 -13.17
C GLY A 44 5.89 -9.38 -13.03
N VAL A 45 6.90 -9.55 -12.16
CA VAL A 45 7.60 -10.82 -11.93
C VAL A 45 7.58 -11.16 -10.44
N ASP A 46 7.09 -12.35 -10.11
CA ASP A 46 7.00 -12.89 -8.74
C ASP A 46 6.38 -11.91 -7.73
N GLU A 47 5.35 -11.17 -8.16
CA GLU A 47 4.71 -10.14 -7.35
C GLU A 47 3.98 -10.76 -6.16
N VAL A 48 4.23 -10.22 -4.98
CA VAL A 48 3.44 -10.52 -3.81
C VAL A 48 2.28 -9.53 -3.77
N ILE A 49 1.06 -10.05 -3.75
CA ILE A 49 -0.15 -9.23 -3.67
C ILE A 49 -0.48 -8.99 -2.20
N ILE A 50 -0.71 -7.74 -1.84
CA ILE A 50 -1.18 -7.29 -0.52
C ILE A 50 -2.46 -6.48 -0.72
N THR A 51 -3.49 -6.79 0.05
CA THR A 51 -4.74 -6.06 0.06
C THR A 51 -4.82 -5.22 1.33
N VAL A 52 -5.05 -3.91 1.17
CA VAL A 52 -5.31 -2.96 2.26
C VAL A 52 -6.77 -2.54 2.17
N ASN A 53 -7.60 -3.10 3.04
CA ASN A 53 -9.03 -2.84 3.07
C ASN A 53 -9.35 -1.83 4.17
N LEU A 54 -9.37 -0.54 3.81
CA LEU A 54 -9.70 0.54 4.76
C LEU A 54 -11.20 0.63 5.06
N LYS A 55 -12.05 -0.19 4.41
CA LYS A 55 -13.46 -0.32 4.81
C LYS A 55 -13.62 -1.21 6.05
N LYS A 56 -12.67 -2.14 6.25
CA LYS A 56 -12.64 -3.07 7.39
C LYS A 56 -11.48 -2.84 8.36
N GLY A 57 -10.48 -2.07 7.96
CA GLY A 57 -9.26 -1.86 8.75
C GLY A 57 -8.28 -3.03 8.69
N GLU A 58 -8.28 -3.78 7.58
CA GLU A 58 -7.52 -5.03 7.46
C GLU A 58 -6.40 -4.90 6.42
N VAL A 59 -5.25 -5.50 6.72
CA VAL A 59 -4.17 -5.73 5.77
C VAL A 59 -4.01 -7.24 5.60
N THR A 60 -4.14 -7.75 4.39
CA THR A 60 -4.08 -9.19 4.11
C THR A 60 -3.15 -9.49 2.95
N LYS A 61 -2.51 -10.66 2.98
CA LYS A 61 -1.74 -11.16 1.85
C LYS A 61 -2.67 -11.90 0.90
N GLY A 62 -2.58 -11.58 -0.39
CA GLY A 62 -3.41 -12.15 -1.43
C GLY A 62 -4.32 -11.11 -2.11
N PRO A 63 -4.97 -11.53 -3.21
CA PRO A 63 -5.85 -10.66 -3.97
C PRO A 63 -7.11 -10.31 -3.20
N TYR A 64 -7.70 -9.16 -3.50
CA TYR A 64 -8.97 -8.77 -2.90
C TYR A 64 -10.10 -9.68 -3.39
N GLU A 65 -10.75 -10.40 -2.47
CA GLU A 65 -11.82 -11.35 -2.79
C GLU A 65 -13.20 -10.69 -2.92
N GLY A 66 -13.37 -9.45 -2.44
CA GLY A 66 -14.64 -8.73 -2.49
C GLY A 66 -14.98 -8.08 -3.85
N GLY A 67 -14.32 -8.50 -4.93
CA GLY A 67 -14.50 -7.97 -6.28
C GLY A 67 -13.31 -7.14 -6.75
N LYS A 68 -13.56 -5.93 -7.27
CA LYS A 68 -12.49 -5.07 -7.79
C LYS A 68 -12.01 -4.10 -6.70
N PRO A 69 -10.68 -4.00 -6.45
CA PRO A 69 -10.16 -2.94 -5.59
C PRO A 69 -10.35 -1.57 -6.26
N ASP A 70 -10.46 -0.52 -5.45
CA ASP A 70 -10.67 0.86 -5.92
C ASP A 70 -9.44 1.38 -6.69
N ALA A 71 -8.24 1.01 -6.24
CA ALA A 71 -7.00 1.20 -6.99
C ALA A 71 -5.99 0.07 -6.71
N THR A 72 -5.15 -0.20 -7.70
CA THR A 72 -4.04 -1.15 -7.60
C THR A 72 -2.73 -0.44 -7.91
N PHE A 73 -1.75 -0.62 -7.05
CA PHE A 73 -0.39 -0.07 -7.19
C PHE A 73 0.58 -1.21 -7.49
N SER A 74 1.36 -1.10 -8.55
CA SER A 74 2.45 -2.05 -8.85
C SER A 74 3.78 -1.32 -8.81
N LEU A 75 4.68 -1.77 -7.96
CA LEU A 75 5.99 -1.19 -7.73
C LEU A 75 6.95 -2.24 -7.16
N LYS A 76 8.23 -1.92 -7.13
CA LYS A 76 9.19 -2.78 -6.42
C LYS A 76 8.99 -2.67 -4.92
N ASP A 77 9.24 -3.76 -4.22
CA ASP A 77 9.24 -3.82 -2.76
C ASP A 77 10.16 -2.76 -2.13
N GLU A 78 11.36 -2.55 -2.71
CA GLU A 78 12.27 -1.49 -2.26
C GLU A 78 11.71 -0.07 -2.44
N ASP A 79 10.92 0.17 -3.48
CA ASP A 79 10.35 1.48 -3.79
C ASP A 79 9.13 1.74 -2.93
N PHE A 80 8.39 0.69 -2.56
CA PHE A 80 7.33 0.77 -1.56
C PHE A 80 7.88 1.19 -0.19
N VAL A 81 9.00 0.61 0.26
CA VAL A 81 9.66 1.03 1.50
C VAL A 81 9.99 2.52 1.45
N LYS A 82 10.64 2.99 0.38
CA LYS A 82 10.98 4.42 0.22
C LYS A 82 9.72 5.31 0.17
N LEU A 83 8.63 4.83 -0.43
CA LEU A 83 7.36 5.57 -0.51
C LEU A 83 6.72 5.71 0.87
N ALA A 84 6.65 4.63 1.65
CA ALA A 84 6.12 4.64 3.01
C ALA A 84 6.96 5.50 3.95
N GLU A 85 8.28 5.55 3.76
CA GLU A 85 9.19 6.45 4.49
C GLU A 85 9.14 7.91 4.00
N GLY A 86 8.38 8.23 2.95
CA GLY A 86 8.33 9.56 2.34
C GLY A 86 9.58 9.95 1.55
N LYS A 87 10.52 9.02 1.32
CA LYS A 87 11.76 9.22 0.54
C LYS A 87 11.55 9.11 -0.97
N LEU A 88 10.43 8.55 -1.40
CA LEU A 88 10.04 8.47 -2.81
C LEU A 88 8.77 9.29 -3.06
N ASN A 89 8.86 10.27 -3.95
CA ASN A 89 7.68 11.02 -4.38
C ASN A 89 6.80 10.14 -5.31
N PRO A 90 5.52 9.88 -4.97
CA PRO A 90 4.66 8.96 -5.71
C PRO A 90 4.30 9.46 -7.11
N GLN A 91 4.18 10.78 -7.31
CA GLN A 91 3.88 11.36 -8.63
C GLN A 91 5.07 11.18 -9.58
N ILE A 92 6.29 11.45 -9.11
CA ILE A 92 7.51 11.25 -9.89
C ILE A 92 7.73 9.75 -10.18
N ALA A 93 7.50 8.88 -9.19
CA ALA A 93 7.59 7.44 -9.38
C ALA A 93 6.61 6.94 -10.46
N PHE A 94 5.39 7.47 -10.48
CA PHE A 94 4.39 7.15 -11.50
C PHE A 94 4.83 7.62 -12.89
N MET A 95 5.26 8.88 -13.02
CA MET A 95 5.74 9.43 -14.29
C MET A 95 6.94 8.65 -14.87
N ARG A 96 7.82 8.12 -14.00
CA ARG A 96 8.98 7.32 -14.40
C ARG A 96 8.67 5.84 -14.64
N GLY A 97 7.43 5.40 -14.40
CA GLY A 97 7.02 4.00 -14.51
C GLY A 97 7.53 3.08 -13.39
N ALA A 98 8.14 3.64 -12.34
CA ALA A 98 8.54 2.93 -11.12
C ALA A 98 7.33 2.62 -10.21
N LEU A 99 6.25 3.37 -10.37
CA LEU A 99 4.93 3.08 -9.82
C LEU A 99 3.94 2.96 -10.98
N LYS A 100 3.17 1.88 -11.02
CA LYS A 100 2.03 1.75 -11.94
C LYS A 100 0.74 1.79 -11.15
N ILE A 101 -0.26 2.48 -11.68
CA ILE A 101 -1.58 2.60 -11.06
C ILE A 101 -2.61 2.02 -12.03
N LYS A 102 -3.49 1.16 -11.52
CA LYS A 102 -4.71 0.70 -12.20
C LYS A 102 -5.92 1.02 -11.33
N GLY A 103 -7.10 1.11 -11.93
CA GLY A 103 -8.33 1.50 -11.24
C GLY A 103 -8.53 3.01 -11.23
N SER A 104 -9.14 3.53 -10.16
CA SER A 104 -9.47 4.95 -10.07
C SER A 104 -8.27 5.80 -9.68
N LEU A 105 -7.92 6.80 -10.51
CA LEU A 105 -6.88 7.78 -10.20
C LEU A 105 -7.24 8.64 -8.99
N SER A 106 -8.52 8.99 -8.82
CA SER A 106 -8.97 9.75 -7.65
C SER A 106 -8.90 8.93 -6.37
N ALA A 107 -9.13 7.62 -6.43
CA ALA A 107 -8.86 6.71 -5.32
C ALA A 107 -7.36 6.64 -5.04
N ALA A 108 -6.54 6.48 -6.07
CA ALA A 108 -5.09 6.41 -5.90
C ALA A 108 -4.50 7.67 -5.25
N GLN A 109 -5.01 8.86 -5.60
CA GLN A 109 -4.59 10.13 -5.01
C GLN A 109 -4.96 10.27 -3.52
N LYS A 110 -5.99 9.56 -3.05
CA LYS A 110 -6.32 9.50 -1.62
C LYS A 110 -5.36 8.62 -0.83
N PHE A 111 -4.60 7.74 -1.50
CA PHE A 111 -3.57 6.94 -0.86
C PHE A 111 -2.27 7.73 -0.75
N THR A 112 -2.14 8.56 0.30
CA THR A 112 -0.94 9.36 0.55
C THR A 112 -0.02 8.69 1.58
N PRO A 113 1.28 9.02 1.60
CA PRO A 113 2.21 8.52 2.61
C PRO A 113 1.77 8.77 4.07
N ASP A 114 0.92 9.77 4.33
CA ASP A 114 0.36 10.05 5.66
C ASP A 114 -0.53 8.92 6.21
N ILE A 115 -0.89 7.93 5.38
CA ILE A 115 -1.58 6.70 5.81
C ILE A 115 -0.66 5.80 6.62
N PHE A 116 0.64 5.87 6.38
CA PHE A 116 1.63 5.11 7.13
C PHE A 116 1.97 5.87 8.43
N PRO A 117 2.16 5.15 9.55
CA PRO A 117 2.62 5.76 10.78
C PRO A 117 3.97 6.45 10.52
N LYS A 118 4.06 7.74 10.88
CA LYS A 118 5.30 8.50 10.67
C LYS A 118 6.41 7.96 11.59
N PRO A 119 7.66 7.82 11.11
CA PRO A 119 8.78 7.34 11.91
C PRO A 119 9.00 8.10 13.22
N SER A 120 8.59 9.38 13.29
CA SER A 120 8.70 10.20 14.51
C SER A 120 7.80 9.77 15.66
N LYS A 121 6.90 8.79 15.45
CA LYS A 121 6.05 8.17 16.48
C LYS A 121 6.43 6.70 16.77
N LEU A 122 7.50 6.17 16.17
CA LEU A 122 8.12 4.87 16.51
C LEU A 122 9.30 5.10 17.47
#